data_AF-A0A0N4UE30-F1
#
_entry.id   AF-A0A0N4UE30-F1
#
_cell.length_a   1.000
_cell.length_b   1.000
_cell.length_c   1.000
_cell.angle_alpha   90.00
_cell.angle_beta   90.00
_cell.angle_gamma   90.00
#
_symmetry.space_group_name_H-M   'P 1'
#
loop_
_entity.id
_entity.type
_entity.pdbx_description
1 polymer ?
#
loop_
_entity_poly.entity_id
_entity_poly.type
_entity_poly.pdbx_seq_one_letter_code
_entity_poly.pdbx_strand_id
1 'polypeptide(L)'
;MVTAIQSSKKKESDVYRRAEQLVIYVRALHMLSSALLLAQRQISDESLLPSSNVQYIINQLNEKYHSCLLRSQELVSLGLPGHDPAMAVISAERIMYKHAIELCQSAALDELFGKSHLCSQRYQTAYMMFHTLSEQVSSEADKLILSKYKNAVEKRLRILERQGHVQAIPSI
;
A
#
# COMPACT_ATOMS: atom_id res chain seq x y z
N MET A 1 -17.47 21.23 30.51
CA MET A 1 -17.62 19.77 30.37
C MET A 1 -17.54 19.30 28.91
N VAL A 2 -18.29 19.90 27.98
CA VAL A 2 -18.28 19.53 26.54
C VAL A 2 -16.89 19.64 25.90
N THR A 3 -16.13 20.71 26.18
CA THR A 3 -14.78 20.93 25.61
C THR A 3 -13.76 19.86 26.03
N ALA A 4 -13.85 19.36 27.27
CA ALA A 4 -12.97 18.30 27.76
C ALA A 4 -13.27 16.96 27.07
N ILE A 5 -14.56 16.65 26.86
CA ILE A 5 -14.99 15.42 26.15
C ILE A 5 -14.53 15.45 24.68
N GLN A 6 -14.63 16.59 24.00
CA GLN A 6 -14.14 16.74 22.62
C GLN A 6 -12.62 16.59 22.51
N SER A 7 -11.87 17.14 23.47
CA SER A 7 -10.40 17.00 23.52
C SER A 7 -9.97 15.54 23.71
N SER A 8 -10.64 14.80 24.59
CA SER A 8 -10.36 13.37 24.80
C SER A 8 -10.66 12.53 23.55
N LYS A 9 -11.81 12.75 22.88
CA LYS A 9 -12.15 12.05 21.63
C LYS A 9 -11.16 12.34 20.50
N LYS A 10 -10.69 13.59 20.40
CA LYS A 10 -9.68 13.97 19.41
C LYS A 10 -8.35 13.27 19.67
N LYS A 11 -7.90 13.24 20.92
CA LYS A 11 -6.66 12.53 21.30
C LYS A 11 -6.74 11.04 20.99
N GLU A 12 -7.86 10.40 21.28
CA GLU A 12 -8.08 8.98 20.97
C GLU A 12 -8.04 8.71 19.46
N SER A 13 -8.69 9.57 18.67
CA SER A 13 -8.62 9.51 17.19
C SER A 13 -7.19 9.70 16.67
N ASP A 14 -6.40 10.59 17.28
CA ASP A 14 -5.01 10.84 16.87
C ASP A 14 -4.10 9.65 17.23
N VAL A 15 -4.35 8.98 18.36
CA VAL A 15 -3.62 7.77 18.76
C VAL A 15 -3.93 6.61 17.79
N TYR A 16 -5.21 6.36 17.51
CA TYR A 16 -5.64 5.31 16.58
C TYR A 16 -5.05 5.53 15.17
N ARG A 17 -5.14 6.76 14.66
CA ARG A 17 -4.54 7.12 13.35
C ARG A 17 -3.03 6.89 13.31
N ARG A 18 -2.31 7.16 14.40
CA ARG A 18 -0.87 6.89 14.47
C ARG A 18 -0.55 5.40 14.44
N ALA A 19 -1.34 4.58 15.13
CA ALA A 19 -1.20 3.13 15.07
C ALA A 19 -1.46 2.59 13.65
N GLU A 20 -2.51 3.07 12.96
CA GLU A 20 -2.77 2.73 11.56
C GLU A 20 -1.60 3.12 10.64
N GLN A 21 -1.05 4.33 10.80
CA GLN A 21 0.11 4.78 10.04
C GLN A 21 1.33 3.90 10.31
N LEU A 22 1.58 3.56 11.58
CA LEU A 22 2.74 2.76 11.96
C LEU A 22 2.70 1.36 11.33
N VAL A 23 1.55 0.66 11.37
CA VAL A 23 1.47 -0.69 10.78
C VAL A 23 1.71 -0.66 9.26
N ILE A 24 1.30 0.42 8.57
CA ILE A 24 1.56 0.61 7.14
C ILE A 24 3.06 0.82 6.89
N TYR A 25 3.72 1.70 7.67
CA TYR A 25 5.16 1.93 7.51
C TYR A 25 5.98 0.69 7.84
N VAL A 26 5.62 -0.08 8.88
CA VAL A 26 6.28 -1.35 9.22
C VAL A 26 6.12 -2.36 8.08
N ARG A 27 4.93 -2.44 7.47
CA ARG A 27 4.71 -3.29 6.28
C ARG A 27 5.58 -2.86 5.11
N ALA A 28 5.68 -1.56 4.83
CA ALA A 28 6.55 -1.02 3.80
C ALA A 28 8.04 -1.32 4.07
N LEU A 29 8.49 -1.20 5.33
CA LEU A 29 9.84 -1.55 5.75
C LEU A 29 10.16 -3.02 5.48
N HIS A 30 9.24 -3.94 5.80
CA HIS A 30 9.42 -5.37 5.49
C HIS A 30 9.54 -5.63 3.97
N MET A 31 8.72 -4.97 3.16
CA MET A 31 8.77 -5.12 1.69
C MET A 31 10.07 -4.55 1.10
N LEU A 32 10.49 -3.36 1.55
CA LEU A 32 11.73 -2.71 1.11
C LEU A 32 12.96 -3.52 1.55
N SER A 33 12.99 -4.01 2.78
CA SER A 33 14.06 -4.88 3.28
C SER A 33 14.15 -6.18 2.48
N SER A 34 13.02 -6.81 2.20
CA SER A 34 12.97 -8.04 1.39
C SER A 34 13.49 -7.81 -0.03
N ALA A 35 13.13 -6.68 -0.65
CA ALA A 35 13.61 -6.30 -1.98
C ALA A 35 15.12 -6.03 -2.00
N LEU A 36 15.64 -5.31 -1.01
CA LEU A 36 17.08 -5.04 -0.86
C LEU A 36 17.89 -6.34 -0.64
N LEU A 37 17.40 -7.24 0.22
CA LEU A 37 18.03 -8.55 0.45
C LEU A 37 17.97 -9.45 -0.78
N LEU A 38 16.89 -9.38 -1.58
CA LEU A 38 16.80 -10.08 -2.85
C LEU A 38 17.82 -9.54 -3.85
N ALA A 39 17.90 -8.22 -4.02
CA ALA A 39 18.87 -7.59 -4.91
C ALA A 39 20.31 -7.91 -4.51
N GLN A 40 20.62 -7.85 -3.20
CA GLN A 40 21.94 -8.21 -2.68
C GLN A 40 22.30 -9.66 -3.02
N ARG A 41 21.40 -10.62 -2.78
CA ARG A 41 21.63 -12.03 -3.13
C ARG A 41 21.83 -12.23 -4.63
N GLN A 42 20.98 -11.62 -5.46
CA GLN A 42 21.08 -11.78 -6.91
C GLN A 42 22.36 -11.18 -7.50
N ILE A 43 22.89 -10.10 -6.90
CA ILE A 43 24.20 -9.54 -7.27
C ILE A 43 25.33 -10.46 -6.83
N SER A 44 25.26 -11.01 -5.61
CA SER A 44 26.26 -11.96 -5.10
C SER A 44 26.31 -13.26 -5.91
N ASP A 45 25.16 -13.72 -6.39
CA ASP A 45 25.03 -14.93 -7.20
C ASP A 45 25.24 -14.67 -8.72
N GLU A 46 25.70 -13.47 -9.10
CA GLU A 46 25.94 -13.02 -10.48
C GLU A 46 24.71 -13.05 -11.42
N SER A 47 23.53 -13.39 -10.90
CA SER A 47 22.26 -13.40 -11.64
C SER A 47 21.74 -12.01 -12.00
N LEU A 48 22.19 -10.97 -11.29
CA LEU A 48 21.84 -9.57 -11.53
C LEU A 48 23.11 -8.73 -11.69
N LEU A 49 23.32 -8.20 -12.90
CA LEU A 49 24.46 -7.32 -13.17
C LEU A 49 24.27 -5.95 -12.48
N PRO A 50 25.28 -5.44 -11.76
CA PRO A 50 25.22 -4.16 -11.04
C PRO A 50 25.34 -2.95 -11.99
N SER A 51 24.46 -2.87 -12.97
CA SER A 51 24.37 -1.75 -13.93
C SER A 51 23.99 -0.43 -13.25
N SER A 52 24.19 0.69 -13.95
CA SER A 52 23.77 2.01 -13.46
C SER A 52 22.27 2.08 -13.11
N ASN A 53 21.43 1.38 -13.87
CA ASN A 53 19.99 1.30 -13.58
C ASN A 53 19.71 0.50 -12.32
N VAL A 54 20.38 -0.64 -12.12
CA VAL A 54 20.23 -1.44 -10.90
C VAL A 54 20.68 -0.67 -9.68
N GLN A 55 21.84 0.00 -9.76
CA GLN A 55 22.33 0.86 -8.68
C GLN A 55 21.37 2.02 -8.37
N TYR A 56 20.82 2.66 -9.40
CA TYR A 56 19.80 3.70 -9.24
C TYR A 56 18.58 3.17 -8.48
N ILE A 57 18.04 2.01 -8.85
CA ILE A 57 16.88 1.42 -8.18
C ILE A 57 17.20 1.00 -6.74
N ILE A 58 18.38 0.44 -6.48
CA ILE A 58 18.82 0.10 -5.11
C ILE A 58 18.92 1.36 -4.24
N ASN A 59 19.45 2.46 -4.78
CA ASN A 59 19.49 3.73 -4.06
C ASN A 59 18.08 4.25 -3.74
N GLN A 60 17.16 4.19 -4.71
CA GLN A 60 15.75 4.56 -4.48
C GLN A 60 15.09 3.70 -3.39
N LEU A 61 15.37 2.38 -3.37
CA LEU A 61 14.88 1.47 -2.34
C LEU A 61 15.44 1.84 -0.95
N ASN A 62 16.74 2.11 -0.85
CA ASN A 62 17.38 2.54 0.39
C ASN A 62 16.82 3.88 0.91
N GLU A 63 16.66 4.88 0.04
CA GLU A 63 16.07 6.17 0.40
C GLU A 63 14.64 6.00 0.95
N LYS A 64 13.81 5.18 0.29
CA LYS A 64 12.46 4.87 0.76
C LYS A 64 12.49 4.11 2.09
N TYR A 65 13.43 3.18 2.27
CA TYR A 65 13.59 2.45 3.53
C TYR A 65 13.92 3.40 4.68
N HIS A 66 14.90 4.28 4.51
CA HIS A 66 15.26 5.28 5.51
C HIS A 66 14.11 6.25 5.81
N SER A 67 13.39 6.72 4.80
CA SER A 67 12.21 7.58 4.98
C SER A 67 11.12 6.89 5.80
N CYS A 68 10.80 5.62 5.49
CA CYS A 68 9.82 4.84 6.25
C CYS A 68 10.29 4.59 7.70
N LEU A 69 11.59 4.35 7.90
CA LEU A 69 12.18 4.12 9.22
C LEU A 69 12.08 5.37 10.10
N LEU A 70 12.52 6.52 9.58
CA LEU A 70 12.43 7.80 10.29
C LEU A 70 10.99 8.13 10.66
N ARG A 71 10.05 7.92 9.72
CA ARG A 71 8.64 8.19 9.98
C ARG A 71 8.02 7.24 10.99
N SER A 72 8.43 5.97 10.98
CA SER A 72 8.03 4.99 12.00
C SER A 72 8.53 5.39 13.39
N GLN A 73 9.79 5.80 13.49
CA GLN A 73 10.39 6.26 14.75
C GLN A 73 9.70 7.52 15.29
N GLU A 74 9.37 8.48 14.41
CA GLU A 74 8.62 9.67 14.77
C GLU A 74 7.23 9.30 15.32
N LEU A 75 6.50 8.42 14.66
CA LEU A 75 5.18 7.94 15.12
C LEU A 75 5.24 7.28 16.50
N VAL A 76 6.27 6.46 16.74
CA VAL A 76 6.51 5.82 18.05
C VAL A 76 6.84 6.88 19.11
N SER A 77 7.67 7.87 18.78
CA SER A 77 8.08 8.93 19.72
C SER A 77 6.93 9.82 20.19
N LEU A 78 5.90 9.99 19.36
CA LEU A 78 4.69 10.73 19.73
C LEU A 78 3.83 9.96 20.75
N GLY A 79 4.11 8.68 20.95
CA GLY A 79 3.37 7.76 21.80
C GLY A 79 2.46 6.84 20.99
N LEU A 80 2.48 5.56 21.35
CA LEU A 80 1.56 4.56 20.85
C LEU A 80 0.40 4.36 21.83
N PRO A 81 -0.76 3.88 21.36
CA PRO A 81 -1.81 3.48 22.27
C PRO A 81 -1.28 2.44 23.28
N GLY A 82 -1.77 2.51 24.51
CA GLY A 82 -1.52 1.47 25.51
C GLY A 82 -2.17 0.13 25.14
N HIS A 83 -2.34 -0.76 26.12
CA HIS A 83 -3.02 -2.06 25.96
C HIS A 83 -4.54 -1.91 25.71
N ASP A 84 -4.94 -1.13 24.70
CA ASP A 84 -6.32 -1.07 24.24
C ASP A 84 -6.57 -2.25 23.28
N PRO A 85 -7.48 -3.17 23.62
CA PRO A 85 -7.83 -4.29 22.75
C PRO A 85 -8.31 -3.87 21.36
N ALA A 86 -8.84 -2.64 21.19
CA ALA A 86 -9.21 -2.12 19.87
C ALA A 86 -8.00 -2.01 18.92
N MET A 87 -6.79 -1.83 19.47
CA MET A 87 -5.56 -1.74 18.68
C MET A 87 -5.11 -3.09 18.11
N ALA A 88 -5.47 -4.19 18.76
CA ALA A 88 -5.11 -5.53 18.30
C ALA A 88 -5.73 -5.88 16.93
N VAL A 89 -6.75 -5.13 16.51
CA VAL A 89 -7.46 -5.31 15.23
C VAL A 89 -6.84 -4.50 14.09
N ILE A 90 -5.92 -3.57 14.39
CA ILE A 90 -5.27 -2.72 13.39
C ILE A 90 -4.29 -3.57 12.58
N SER A 91 -4.63 -3.79 11.31
CA SER A 91 -3.85 -4.60 10.37
C SER A 91 -3.59 -3.80 9.10
N ALA A 92 -2.34 -3.80 8.63
CA ALA A 92 -1.95 -3.16 7.39
C ALA A 92 -2.73 -3.73 6.20
N GLU A 93 -2.99 -5.04 6.20
CA GLU A 93 -3.75 -5.75 5.16
C GLU A 93 -5.18 -5.23 5.08
N ARG A 94 -5.85 -5.10 6.22
CA ARG A 94 -7.22 -4.58 6.29
C ARG A 94 -7.29 -3.13 5.81
N ILE A 95 -6.33 -2.30 6.20
CA ILE A 95 -6.24 -0.89 5.77
C ILE A 95 -6.01 -0.82 4.26
N MET A 96 -5.05 -1.57 3.73
CA MET A 96 -4.75 -1.65 2.29
C MET A 96 -5.95 -2.14 1.49
N TYR A 97 -6.65 -3.18 1.97
CA TYR A 97 -7.84 -3.71 1.31
C TYR A 97 -8.96 -2.66 1.24
N LYS A 98 -9.28 -2.01 2.36
CA LYS A 98 -10.30 -0.95 2.41
C LYS A 98 -9.94 0.19 1.45
N HIS A 99 -8.68 0.62 1.45
CA HIS A 99 -8.24 1.71 0.59
C HIS A 99 -8.27 1.32 -0.90
N ALA A 100 -7.92 0.08 -1.25
CA ALA A 100 -8.04 -0.41 -2.62
C ALA A 100 -9.49 -0.39 -3.12
N ILE A 101 -10.46 -0.74 -2.25
CA ILE A 101 -11.89 -0.65 -2.56
C ILE A 101 -12.32 0.83 -2.75
N GLU A 102 -11.91 1.72 -1.87
CA GLU A 102 -12.19 3.17 -1.99
C GLU A 102 -11.62 3.78 -3.28
N LEU A 103 -10.42 3.36 -3.68
CA LEU A 103 -9.81 3.73 -4.95
C LEU A 103 -10.63 3.24 -6.14
N CYS A 104 -11.11 1.99 -6.12
CA CYS A 104 -11.96 1.44 -7.17
C CYS A 104 -13.30 2.16 -7.28
N GLN A 105 -13.93 2.49 -6.14
CA GLN A 105 -15.18 3.23 -6.09
C GLN A 105 -15.01 4.65 -6.63
N SER A 106 -13.94 5.34 -6.21
CA SER A 106 -13.61 6.67 -6.69
C SER A 106 -13.33 6.68 -8.19
N ALA A 107 -12.55 5.70 -8.67
CA ALA A 107 -12.27 5.52 -10.10
C ALA A 107 -13.54 5.28 -10.91
N ALA A 108 -14.46 4.43 -10.42
CA ALA A 108 -15.74 4.19 -11.08
C ALA A 108 -16.62 5.45 -11.15
N LEU A 109 -16.59 6.30 -10.11
CA LEU A 109 -17.26 7.60 -10.15
C LEU A 109 -16.60 8.55 -11.16
N ASP A 110 -15.26 8.60 -11.24
CA ASP A 110 -14.58 9.42 -12.24
C ASP A 110 -15.00 9.03 -13.65
N GLU A 111 -15.13 7.73 -13.94
CA GLU A 111 -15.60 7.23 -15.22
C GLU A 111 -17.04 7.65 -15.51
N LEU A 112 -17.93 7.54 -14.51
CA LEU A 112 -19.32 7.95 -14.64
C LEU A 112 -19.46 9.46 -14.97
N PHE A 113 -18.53 10.28 -14.46
CA PHE A 113 -18.51 11.73 -14.68
C PHE A 113 -17.53 12.18 -15.78
N GLY A 114 -17.01 11.26 -16.61
CA GLY A 114 -16.16 11.60 -17.77
C GLY A 114 -14.73 12.05 -17.43
N LYS A 115 -14.25 11.82 -16.21
CA LYS A 115 -12.88 12.12 -15.75
C LYS A 115 -11.96 10.91 -15.90
N SER A 116 -12.03 10.22 -17.04
CA SER A 116 -11.33 8.95 -17.27
C SER A 116 -9.80 9.04 -17.12
N HIS A 117 -9.19 10.22 -17.30
CA HIS A 117 -7.75 10.39 -17.06
C HIS A 117 -7.33 10.19 -15.59
N LEU A 118 -8.24 10.40 -14.63
CA LEU A 118 -7.96 10.19 -13.20
C LEU A 118 -8.20 8.75 -12.74
N CYS A 119 -9.08 8.01 -13.43
CA CYS A 119 -9.44 6.66 -13.03
C CYS A 119 -8.27 5.68 -13.20
N SER A 120 -7.40 5.90 -14.20
CA SER A 120 -6.23 5.09 -14.50
C SER A 120 -5.36 4.84 -13.29
N GLN A 121 -4.89 5.94 -12.68
CA GLN A 121 -3.93 5.89 -11.58
C GLN A 121 -4.56 5.25 -10.35
N ARG A 122 -5.85 5.50 -10.11
CA ARG A 122 -6.59 4.90 -9.00
C ARG A 122 -6.74 3.39 -9.18
N TYR A 123 -7.12 2.94 -10.38
CA TYR A 123 -7.21 1.51 -10.69
C TYR A 123 -5.84 0.83 -10.65
N GLN A 124 -4.79 1.44 -11.20
CA GLN A 124 -3.42 0.90 -11.12
C GLN A 124 -2.95 0.76 -9.66
N THR A 125 -3.20 1.78 -8.83
CA THR A 125 -2.86 1.72 -7.40
C THR A 125 -3.64 0.61 -6.69
N ALA A 126 -4.95 0.51 -6.93
CA ALA A 126 -5.78 -0.55 -6.36
C ALA A 126 -5.33 -1.94 -6.81
N TYR A 127 -4.96 -2.11 -8.09
CA TYR A 127 -4.42 -3.35 -8.63
C TYR A 127 -3.16 -3.78 -7.87
N MET A 128 -2.19 -2.88 -7.68
CA MET A 128 -0.97 -3.17 -6.93
C MET A 128 -1.25 -3.55 -5.48
N MET A 129 -2.24 -2.91 -4.83
CA MET A 129 -2.66 -3.27 -3.48
C MET A 129 -3.27 -4.67 -3.42
N PHE A 130 -4.20 -5.01 -4.31
CA PHE A 130 -4.77 -6.36 -4.37
C PHE A 130 -3.74 -7.43 -4.69
N HIS A 131 -2.81 -7.15 -5.61
CA HIS A 131 -1.71 -8.06 -5.90
C HIS A 131 -0.85 -8.30 -4.67
N THR A 132 -0.40 -7.24 -4.00
CA THR A 132 0.42 -7.34 -2.77
C THR A 132 -0.29 -8.16 -1.69
N LEU A 133 -1.58 -7.90 -1.47
CA LEU A 133 -2.38 -8.65 -0.50
C LEU A 133 -2.50 -10.13 -0.88
N SER A 134 -2.70 -10.44 -2.17
CA SER A 134 -2.85 -11.81 -2.66
C SER A 134 -1.58 -12.65 -2.50
N GLU A 135 -0.40 -12.02 -2.53
CA GLU A 135 0.89 -12.70 -2.32
C GLU A 135 1.21 -12.92 -0.83
N GLN A 136 0.59 -12.14 0.08
CA GLN A 136 0.92 -12.14 1.52
C GLN A 136 -0.08 -12.90 2.39
N VAL A 137 -1.24 -13.25 1.84
CA VAL A 137 -2.31 -13.90 2.60
C VAL A 137 -2.10 -15.41 2.69
N SER A 138 -2.27 -15.98 3.90
CA SER A 138 -2.16 -17.42 4.13
C SER A 138 -3.47 -18.18 3.93
N SER A 139 -4.61 -17.49 4.02
CA SER A 139 -5.95 -18.06 3.86
C SER A 139 -6.31 -18.19 2.38
N GLU A 140 -6.61 -19.42 1.94
CA GLU A 140 -6.96 -19.68 0.54
C GLU A 140 -8.29 -19.01 0.14
N ALA A 141 -9.23 -18.90 1.09
CA ALA A 141 -10.49 -18.19 0.88
C ALA A 141 -10.27 -16.69 0.61
N ASP A 142 -9.40 -16.06 1.40
CA ASP A 142 -9.06 -14.65 1.21
C ASP A 142 -8.27 -14.44 -0.09
N LYS A 143 -7.35 -15.36 -0.40
CA LYS A 143 -6.60 -15.35 -1.67
C LYS A 143 -7.51 -15.39 -2.89
N LEU A 144 -8.57 -16.22 -2.85
CA LEU A 144 -9.56 -16.30 -3.91
C LEU A 144 -10.32 -14.98 -4.08
N ILE A 145 -10.75 -14.37 -2.98
CA ILE A 145 -11.46 -13.08 -2.99
C ILE A 145 -10.55 -11.98 -3.56
N LEU A 146 -9.32 -11.87 -3.07
CA LEU A 146 -8.35 -10.88 -3.52
C LEU A 146 -8.00 -11.07 -5.01
N SER A 147 -7.84 -12.31 -5.46
CA SER A 147 -7.60 -12.63 -6.87
C SER A 147 -8.79 -12.22 -7.75
N LYS A 148 -10.03 -12.41 -7.29
CA LYS A 148 -11.23 -11.96 -8.00
C LYS A 148 -11.23 -10.44 -8.19
N TYR A 149 -10.94 -9.67 -7.13
CA TYR A 149 -10.86 -8.21 -7.22
C TYR A 149 -9.70 -7.75 -8.11
N LYS A 150 -8.52 -8.34 -7.95
CA LYS A 150 -7.35 -8.06 -8.79
C LYS A 150 -7.68 -8.23 -10.28
N ASN A 151 -8.24 -9.38 -10.65
CA ASN A 151 -8.60 -9.71 -12.04
C ASN A 151 -9.71 -8.78 -12.58
N ALA A 152 -10.66 -8.37 -11.74
CA ALA A 152 -11.71 -7.43 -12.13
C ALA A 152 -11.13 -6.04 -12.46
N VAL A 153 -10.21 -5.53 -11.62
CA VAL A 153 -9.52 -4.26 -11.84
C VAL A 153 -8.64 -4.33 -13.08
N GLU A 154 -7.90 -5.43 -13.25
CA GLU A 154 -7.06 -5.65 -14.44
C GLU A 154 -7.88 -5.62 -15.73
N LYS A 155 -9.03 -6.34 -15.75
CA LYS A 155 -9.94 -6.32 -16.89
C LYS A 155 -10.45 -4.91 -17.19
N ARG A 156 -10.73 -4.11 -16.15
CA ARG A 156 -11.17 -2.71 -16.33
C ARG A 156 -10.07 -1.83 -16.91
N LEU A 157 -8.84 -1.95 -16.41
CA LEU A 157 -7.68 -1.23 -16.94
C LEU A 157 -7.45 -1.55 -18.42
N ARG A 158 -7.50 -2.83 -18.82
CA ARG A 158 -7.39 -3.23 -20.23
C ARG A 158 -8.47 -2.64 -21.14
N ILE A 159 -9.70 -2.44 -20.63
CA ILE A 159 -10.77 -1.77 -21.38
C ILE A 159 -10.44 -0.28 -21.57
N LEU A 160 -9.98 0.37 -20.50
CA LEU A 160 -9.64 1.78 -20.51
C LEU A 160 -8.43 2.08 -21.42
N GLU A 161 -7.44 1.19 -21.46
CA GLU A 161 -6.31 1.25 -22.41
C GLU A 161 -6.81 1.23 -23.86
N ARG A 162 -7.74 0.32 -24.18
CA ARG A 162 -8.35 0.23 -25.52
C ARG A 162 -9.18 1.45 -25.89
N GLN A 163 -9.74 2.15 -24.91
CA GLN A 163 -10.47 3.40 -25.09
C GLN A 163 -9.55 4.62 -25.21
N GLY A 164 -8.23 4.45 -25.06
CA GLY A 164 -7.25 5.53 -25.10
C GLY A 164 -7.23 6.40 -23.84
N HIS A 165 -7.82 5.91 -22.74
CA HIS A 165 -7.87 6.64 -21.46
C HIS A 165 -6.68 6.35 -20.54
N VAL A 166 -5.85 5.34 -20.87
CA VAL A 166 -4.80 4.80 -20.00
C VAL A 166 -3.57 4.42 -20.82
N GLN A 167 -2.37 4.73 -20.30
CA GLN A 167 -1.11 4.17 -20.81
C GLN A 167 -0.96 2.72 -20.35
N ALA A 168 -0.51 1.83 -21.25
CA ALA A 168 -0.40 0.39 -21.01
C ALA A 168 0.26 0.07 -19.65
N ILE A 169 -0.39 -0.77 -18.83
CA ILE A 169 0.20 -1.33 -17.62
C ILE A 169 1.42 -2.16 -18.03
N PRO A 170 2.61 -1.94 -17.45
CA PRO A 170 3.72 -2.87 -17.62
C PRO A 170 3.31 -4.24 -17.06
N SER A 171 3.37 -5.29 -17.89
CA SER A 171 3.31 -6.66 -17.40
C SER A 171 4.45 -6.84 -16.39
N ILE A 172 4.11 -7.05 -15.12
CA ILE A 172 5.06 -7.53 -14.10
C ILE A 172 5.28 -9.02 -14.36
#